data_AF-A0A9P0Q3H3-F1
#
_entry.id   AF-A0A9P0Q3H3-F1
#
_cell.length_a   1.000
_cell.length_b   1.000
_cell.length_c   1.000
_cell.angle_alpha   90.00
_cell.angle_beta   90.00
_cell.angle_gamma   90.00
#
_symmetry.space_group_name_H-M   'P 1'
#
loop_
_entity.id
_entity.type
_entity.pdbx_description
1 polymer ?
#
loop_
_entity_poly.entity_id
_entity_poly.type
_entity_poly.pdbx_seq_one_letter_code
_entity_poly.pdbx_strand_id
1 'polypeptide(L)'
;MSRYRKCAVRGCQDSVSVRLYAIDNAAGSLRAMPKLTECHVNRNCIKKMKVSHATQVFSHTVASVMTLMARAGIVGIQGEKLSETAQGTAKVLKFFDDIMDSVNGYSLYPSSGKPLRSAVSLCTDHFEFWVEARQTLRKMYYQAEGTEERLRPPSLVNWTVTINGIIDIFEMLEQGNVNHLKCRRLNQDLIENFFGQIRQQGLRDTNPTCSHFKNHFKTLLITFLAATLCQLIVKVKIPKIS
;
A
#
# COMPACT_ATOMS: atom_id res chain seq x y z
N MET A 1 -4.16 7.96 22.45
CA MET A 1 -4.54 8.75 21.24
C MET A 1 -4.27 10.26 21.36
N SER A 2 -4.32 10.88 22.55
CA SER A 2 -4.12 12.34 22.72
C SER A 2 -2.71 12.85 22.34
N ARG A 3 -1.63 12.13 22.70
CA ARG A 3 -0.24 12.54 22.39
C ARG A 3 0.09 12.58 20.89
N TYR A 4 -0.46 11.64 20.11
CA TYR A 4 -0.25 11.58 18.65
C TYR A 4 -0.92 12.71 17.88
N ARG A 5 -2.00 13.30 18.41
CA ARG A 5 -2.66 14.45 17.76
C ARG A 5 -1.82 15.72 17.85
N LYS A 6 -1.01 15.92 18.89
CA LYS A 6 -0.22 17.16 19.05
C LYS A 6 1.00 17.22 18.12
N CYS A 7 1.65 16.08 17.83
CA CYS A 7 2.81 16.05 16.92
C CYS A 7 2.44 16.30 15.44
N ALA A 8 1.23 15.93 15.02
CA ALA A 8 0.80 16.07 13.62
C ALA A 8 0.34 17.50 13.23
N VAL A 9 0.38 18.48 14.15
CA VAL A 9 -0.43 19.71 14.02
C VAL A 9 0.33 20.94 13.52
N ARG A 10 1.67 21.00 13.52
CA ARG A 10 2.37 22.28 13.25
C ARG A 10 3.31 22.36 12.02
N GLY A 11 3.54 21.29 11.25
CA GLY A 11 4.61 21.29 10.23
C GLY A 11 4.22 20.98 8.77
N CYS A 12 2.94 20.88 8.43
CA CYS A 12 2.55 20.25 7.15
C CYS A 12 2.70 21.13 5.89
N GLN A 13 2.80 22.46 6.03
CA GLN A 13 2.82 23.37 4.88
C GLN A 13 4.19 23.46 4.18
N ASP A 14 5.30 23.20 4.90
CA ASP A 14 6.67 23.30 4.34
C ASP A 14 7.37 21.95 4.16
N SER A 15 6.62 20.86 4.04
CA SER A 15 7.24 19.53 3.89
C SER A 15 7.93 19.36 2.53
N VAL A 16 9.01 18.56 2.50
CA VAL A 16 9.74 18.20 1.27
C VAL A 16 8.79 17.63 0.20
N SER A 17 7.77 16.86 0.60
CA SER A 17 6.79 16.29 -0.32
C SER A 17 5.87 17.34 -0.96
N VAL A 18 5.52 18.42 -0.25
CA VAL A 18 4.75 19.54 -0.80
C VAL A 18 5.58 20.27 -1.85
N ARG A 19 6.86 20.56 -1.55
CA ARG A 19 7.78 21.21 -2.50
C ARG A 19 8.03 20.35 -3.74
N LEU A 20 8.25 19.05 -3.55
CA LEU A 20 8.39 18.08 -4.63
C LEU A 20 7.17 18.11 -5.55
N TYR A 21 5.96 18.08 -4.98
CA TYR A 21 4.72 18.15 -5.74
C TYR A 21 4.59 19.48 -6.49
N ALA A 22 4.93 20.62 -5.86
CA ALA A 22 4.85 21.92 -6.50
C ALA A 22 5.75 22.01 -7.75
N ILE A 23 7.02 21.61 -7.62
CA ILE A 23 7.99 21.57 -8.73
C ILE A 23 7.49 20.70 -9.87
N ASP A 24 7.08 19.46 -9.56
CA ASP A 24 6.57 18.54 -10.58
C ASP A 24 5.30 19.08 -11.22
N ASN A 25 4.34 19.55 -10.43
CA ASN A 25 3.04 20.03 -10.93
C ASN A 25 3.18 21.24 -11.87
N ALA A 26 4.19 22.08 -11.67
CA ALA A 26 4.49 23.20 -12.55
C ALA A 26 4.92 22.77 -13.97
N ALA A 27 5.37 21.52 -14.17
CA ALA A 27 5.72 20.96 -15.47
C ALA A 27 4.51 20.62 -16.37
N GLY A 28 3.28 20.79 -15.89
CA GLY A 28 2.06 20.67 -16.71
C GLY A 28 1.82 19.26 -17.27
N SER A 29 1.93 19.09 -18.59
CA SER A 29 1.76 17.78 -19.25
C SER A 29 3.00 16.88 -19.14
N LEU A 30 4.16 17.45 -18.80
CA LEU A 30 5.45 16.74 -18.71
C LEU A 30 5.77 16.26 -17.28
N ARG A 31 4.73 16.12 -16.45
CA ARG A 31 4.86 15.66 -15.07
C ARG A 31 5.48 14.27 -14.99
N ALA A 32 6.49 14.12 -14.13
CA ALA A 32 7.08 12.84 -13.80
C ALA A 32 6.22 12.06 -12.78
N MET A 33 5.40 12.74 -11.99
CA MET A 33 4.50 12.11 -10.99
C MET A 33 3.02 12.47 -11.21
N PRO A 34 2.42 12.15 -12.37
CA PRO A 34 1.04 12.55 -12.71
C PRO A 34 -0.03 11.95 -11.79
N LYS A 35 0.29 10.86 -11.06
CA LYS A 35 -0.60 10.25 -10.07
C LYS A 35 -0.71 11.07 -8.78
N LEU A 36 0.31 11.86 -8.46
CA LEU A 36 0.24 12.77 -7.31
C LEU A 36 -0.61 13.97 -7.68
N THR A 37 -1.54 14.29 -6.79
CA THR A 37 -2.50 15.38 -6.91
C THR A 37 -2.56 16.12 -5.59
N GLU A 38 -3.28 17.24 -5.55
CA GLU A 38 -3.50 18.02 -4.34
C GLU A 38 -4.04 17.17 -3.17
N CYS A 39 -4.86 16.15 -3.44
CA CYS A 39 -5.37 15.20 -2.44
C CYS A 39 -4.29 14.37 -1.71
N HIS A 40 -3.04 14.43 -2.15
CA HIS A 40 -1.90 13.73 -1.52
C HIS A 40 -1.12 14.62 -0.56
N VAL A 41 -1.15 15.94 -0.75
CA VAL A 41 -0.30 16.90 -0.03
C VAL A 41 -1.11 17.93 0.77
N ASN A 42 -2.29 18.30 0.30
CA ASN A 42 -3.17 19.24 0.99
C ASN A 42 -4.01 18.50 2.03
N ARG A 43 -3.78 18.81 3.30
CA ARG A 43 -4.48 18.24 4.46
C ARG A 43 -6.01 18.28 4.34
N ASN A 44 -6.56 19.35 3.74
CA ASN A 44 -8.01 19.53 3.58
C ASN A 44 -8.60 18.59 2.53
N CYS A 45 -7.77 18.09 1.61
CA CYS A 45 -8.17 17.21 0.51
C CYS A 45 -7.83 15.74 0.76
N ILE A 46 -7.01 15.42 1.79
CA ILE A 46 -6.56 14.05 2.07
C ILE A 46 -7.74 13.13 2.38
N LYS A 47 -7.96 12.16 1.50
CA LYS A 47 -8.94 11.09 1.70
C LYS A 47 -8.34 9.98 2.58
N LYS A 48 -8.46 10.12 3.90
CA LYS A 48 -7.83 9.24 4.91
C LYS A 48 -8.09 7.74 4.73
N MET A 49 -9.26 7.37 4.21
CA MET A 49 -9.64 5.96 3.99
C MET A 49 -9.20 5.41 2.62
N LYS A 50 -8.59 6.24 1.76
CA LYS A 50 -8.21 5.85 0.41
C LYS A 50 -6.75 5.41 0.39
N VAL A 51 -6.54 4.12 0.64
CA VAL A 51 -5.20 3.47 0.67
C VAL A 51 -4.39 3.74 -0.61
N SER A 52 -5.04 3.85 -1.76
CA SER A 52 -4.36 4.17 -3.02
C SER A 52 -3.64 5.53 -3.00
N HIS A 53 -4.14 6.53 -2.27
CA HIS A 53 -3.42 7.81 -2.14
C HIS A 53 -2.18 7.68 -1.27
N ALA A 54 -2.27 6.97 -0.13
CA ALA A 54 -1.11 6.72 0.72
C ALA A 54 -0.01 5.95 -0.03
N THR A 55 -0.38 4.85 -0.71
CA THR A 55 0.56 4.03 -1.49
C THR A 55 1.20 4.80 -2.66
N GLN A 56 0.48 5.73 -3.29
CA GLN A 56 1.04 6.60 -4.34
C GLN A 56 2.14 7.53 -3.81
N VAL A 57 1.99 8.07 -2.60
CA VAL A 57 3.02 8.90 -1.94
C VAL A 57 4.30 8.10 -1.69
N PHE A 58 4.16 6.87 -1.19
CA PHE A 58 5.29 5.99 -0.88
C PHE A 58 5.85 5.26 -2.11
N SER A 59 5.48 5.63 -3.33
CA SER A 59 5.85 4.85 -4.51
C SER A 59 7.33 4.99 -4.93
N HIS A 60 7.87 3.96 -5.58
CA HIS A 60 9.17 3.99 -6.25
C HIS A 60 9.39 5.25 -7.10
N THR A 61 8.37 5.64 -7.90
CA THR A 61 8.46 6.80 -8.79
C THR A 61 8.69 8.08 -7.99
N VAL A 62 7.94 8.29 -6.89
CA VAL A 62 8.09 9.47 -6.05
C VAL A 62 9.48 9.50 -5.40
N ALA A 63 9.95 8.37 -4.87
CA ALA A 63 11.30 8.26 -4.31
C ALA A 63 12.40 8.57 -5.35
N SER A 64 12.25 8.05 -6.57
CA SER A 64 13.23 8.24 -7.65
C SER A 64 13.29 9.69 -8.11
N VAL A 65 12.12 10.31 -8.35
CA VAL A 65 12.02 11.71 -8.78
C VAL A 65 12.53 12.64 -7.69
N MET A 66 12.19 12.38 -6.42
CA MET A 66 12.72 13.14 -5.27
C MET A 66 14.24 13.07 -5.21
N THR A 67 14.83 11.88 -5.40
CA THR A 67 16.28 11.69 -5.41
C THR A 67 16.94 12.42 -6.58
N LEU A 68 16.35 12.31 -7.78
CA LEU A 68 16.84 12.98 -8.98
C LEU A 68 16.83 14.49 -8.82
N MET A 69 15.70 15.08 -8.43
CA MET A 69 15.55 16.52 -8.27
C MET A 69 16.50 17.08 -7.20
N ALA A 70 16.67 16.37 -6.09
CA ALA A 70 17.61 16.77 -5.04
C ALA A 70 19.07 16.71 -5.50
N ARG A 71 19.47 15.64 -6.20
CA ARG A 71 20.86 15.45 -6.66
C ARG A 71 21.24 16.35 -7.83
N ALA A 72 20.37 16.45 -8.83
CA ALA A 72 20.57 17.33 -9.99
C ALA A 72 20.35 18.82 -9.64
N GLY A 73 19.84 19.10 -8.43
CA GLY A 73 19.61 20.44 -7.95
C GLY A 73 18.55 21.20 -8.77
N ILE A 74 17.52 20.49 -9.25
CA ILE A 74 16.44 21.05 -10.06
C ILE A 74 15.74 22.17 -9.29
N VAL A 75 15.61 23.32 -9.95
CA VAL A 75 14.93 24.51 -9.44
C VAL A 75 13.59 24.62 -10.16
N GLY A 76 12.51 24.73 -9.39
CA GLY A 76 11.17 24.96 -9.91
C GLY A 76 11.00 26.36 -10.46
N ILE A 77 9.85 26.60 -11.08
CA ILE A 77 9.56 27.86 -11.78
C ILE A 77 9.54 29.06 -10.82
N GLN A 78 9.16 28.84 -9.55
CA GLN A 78 9.10 29.88 -8.53
C GLN A 78 10.39 29.97 -7.70
N GLY A 79 11.48 29.32 -8.15
CA GLY A 79 12.77 29.31 -7.46
C GLY A 79 12.88 28.26 -6.34
N GLU A 80 11.85 27.43 -6.15
CA GLU A 80 11.85 26.39 -5.14
C GLU A 80 12.82 25.25 -5.50
N LYS A 81 13.56 24.73 -4.51
CA LYS A 81 14.53 23.65 -4.71
C LYS A 81 14.42 22.64 -3.57
N LEU A 82 14.67 21.36 -3.88
CA LEU A 82 14.79 20.34 -2.85
C LEU A 82 16.16 20.42 -2.17
N SER A 83 16.16 20.38 -0.84
CA SER A 83 17.38 20.23 -0.06
C SER A 83 17.99 18.84 -0.26
N GLU A 84 19.29 18.68 0.00
CA GLU A 84 19.94 17.38 -0.05
C GLU A 84 19.33 16.37 0.94
N THR A 85 18.77 16.86 2.05
CA THR A 85 18.04 16.05 3.03
C THR A 85 16.81 15.33 2.44
N ALA A 86 16.29 15.78 1.29
CA ALA A 86 15.23 15.10 0.55
C ALA A 86 15.63 13.67 0.13
N GLN A 87 16.92 13.38 -0.07
CA GLN A 87 17.40 12.02 -0.34
C GLN A 87 17.12 11.07 0.84
N GLY A 88 17.16 11.58 2.08
CA GLY A 88 16.77 10.81 3.27
C GLY A 88 15.30 10.41 3.22
N THR A 89 14.42 11.36 2.89
CA THR A 89 12.99 11.10 2.70
C THR A 89 12.75 10.11 1.57
N ALA A 90 13.43 10.26 0.43
CA ALA A 90 13.31 9.34 -0.70
C ALA A 90 13.68 7.89 -0.33
N LYS A 91 14.73 7.68 0.48
CA LYS A 91 15.09 6.36 1.00
C LYS A 91 13.97 5.76 1.87
N VAL A 92 13.35 6.58 2.73
CA VAL A 92 12.20 6.14 3.53
C VAL A 92 11.00 5.79 2.65
N LEU A 93 10.71 6.58 1.62
CA LEU A 93 9.62 6.29 0.68
C LEU A 93 9.85 4.95 -0.04
N LYS A 94 11.05 4.75 -0.60
CA LYS A 94 11.44 3.49 -1.26
C LYS A 94 11.33 2.29 -0.31
N PHE A 95 11.81 2.43 0.91
CA PHE A 95 11.70 1.38 1.93
C PHE A 95 10.25 0.94 2.17
N PHE A 96 9.33 1.89 2.29
CA PHE A 96 7.92 1.56 2.45
C PHE A 96 7.27 1.05 1.15
N ASP A 97 7.69 1.49 -0.05
CA ASP A 97 7.27 0.86 -1.33
C ASP A 97 7.59 -0.65 -1.31
N ASP A 98 8.83 -0.98 -0.94
CA ASP A 98 9.34 -2.36 -0.95
C ASP A 98 8.64 -3.23 0.10
N ILE A 99 8.45 -2.70 1.32
CA ILE A 99 7.66 -3.40 2.35
C ILE A 99 6.26 -3.68 1.84
N MET A 100 5.57 -2.68 1.28
CA MET A 100 4.19 -2.84 0.81
C MET A 100 4.09 -3.81 -0.37
N ASP A 101 5.04 -3.77 -1.31
CA ASP A 101 5.11 -4.73 -2.40
C ASP A 101 5.29 -6.16 -1.86
N SER A 102 6.22 -6.36 -0.91
CA SER A 102 6.55 -7.66 -0.30
C SER A 102 5.38 -8.33 0.43
N VAL A 103 4.44 -7.54 0.97
CA VAL A 103 3.26 -8.07 1.68
C VAL A 103 1.98 -8.05 0.82
N ASN A 104 2.07 -7.62 -0.44
CA ASN A 104 0.92 -7.49 -1.33
C ASN A 104 1.15 -8.10 -2.73
N GLY A 105 2.14 -8.99 -2.84
CA GLY A 105 2.42 -9.76 -4.04
C GLY A 105 1.28 -10.71 -4.43
N TYR A 106 1.01 -10.80 -5.74
CA TYR A 106 -0.04 -11.66 -6.32
C TYR A 106 0.45 -12.51 -7.49
N SER A 107 1.31 -11.93 -8.34
CA SER A 107 1.96 -12.64 -9.44
C SER A 107 2.84 -13.76 -8.90
N LEU A 108 2.91 -14.90 -9.59
CA LEU A 108 3.81 -15.98 -9.16
C LEU A 108 5.28 -15.57 -9.30
N TYR A 109 5.59 -14.83 -10.36
CA TYR A 109 6.94 -14.39 -10.68
C TYR A 109 7.09 -12.88 -10.52
N PRO A 110 8.31 -12.40 -10.22
CA PRO A 110 8.62 -10.97 -10.11
C PRO A 110 8.39 -10.24 -11.44
N SER A 111 7.84 -9.03 -11.35
CA SER A 111 7.82 -8.09 -12.46
C SER A 111 9.11 -7.28 -12.51
N SER A 112 9.56 -6.90 -13.71
CA SER A 112 10.74 -6.04 -13.89
C SER A 112 10.67 -4.79 -12.98
N GLY A 113 11.76 -4.55 -12.23
CA GLY A 113 11.87 -3.42 -11.30
C GLY A 113 11.08 -3.53 -9.99
N LYS A 114 10.29 -4.59 -9.78
CA LYS A 114 9.53 -4.85 -8.53
C LYS A 114 9.66 -6.33 -8.12
N PRO A 115 10.85 -6.77 -7.66
CA PRO A 115 11.12 -8.17 -7.34
C PRO A 115 10.23 -8.70 -6.21
N LEU A 116 9.99 -7.87 -5.19
CA LEU A 116 9.17 -8.21 -4.03
C LEU A 116 7.66 -8.21 -4.31
N ARG A 117 7.22 -7.79 -5.50
CA ARG A 117 5.79 -7.79 -5.86
C ARG A 117 5.36 -9.14 -6.47
N SER A 118 5.83 -10.23 -5.89
CA SER A 118 5.59 -11.59 -6.34
C SER A 118 5.13 -12.49 -5.18
N ALA A 119 4.84 -13.75 -5.47
CA ALA A 119 4.56 -14.73 -4.44
C ALA A 119 5.86 -15.02 -3.67
N VAL A 120 5.75 -15.16 -2.36
CA VAL A 120 6.87 -15.52 -1.50
C VAL A 120 7.21 -16.99 -1.76
N SER A 121 8.48 -17.29 -1.97
CA SER A 121 9.04 -18.64 -1.99
C SER A 121 10.47 -18.64 -1.45
N LEU A 122 11.02 -19.83 -1.19
CA LEU A 122 12.42 -20.00 -0.77
C LEU A 122 13.43 -19.45 -1.79
N CYS A 123 13.03 -19.28 -3.05
CA CYS A 123 13.87 -18.78 -4.13
C CYS A 123 13.73 -17.28 -4.37
N THR A 124 12.98 -16.57 -3.53
CA THR A 124 12.75 -15.12 -3.67
C THR A 124 13.40 -14.35 -2.54
N ASP A 125 13.73 -13.08 -2.80
CA ASP A 125 14.47 -12.22 -1.86
C ASP A 125 13.64 -11.75 -0.65
N HIS A 126 12.39 -12.22 -0.48
CA HIS A 126 11.48 -11.76 0.57
C HIS A 126 12.06 -11.96 1.98
N PHE A 127 12.65 -13.13 2.25
CA PHE A 127 13.19 -13.45 3.58
C PHE A 127 14.36 -12.57 3.97
N GLU A 128 15.33 -12.41 3.05
CA GLU A 128 16.48 -11.53 3.24
C GLU A 128 16.01 -10.08 3.49
N PHE A 129 15.14 -9.58 2.61
CA PHE A 129 14.55 -8.25 2.75
C PHE A 129 13.81 -8.08 4.08
N TRP A 130 13.02 -9.06 4.52
CA TRP A 130 12.28 -8.97 5.78
C TRP A 130 13.19 -8.98 7.02
N VAL A 131 14.33 -9.68 6.98
CA VAL A 131 15.33 -9.60 8.05
C VAL A 131 15.83 -8.16 8.19
N GLU A 132 16.22 -7.52 7.09
CA GLU A 132 16.69 -6.14 7.07
C GLU A 132 15.58 -5.14 7.45
N ALA A 133 14.38 -5.35 6.93
CA ALA A 133 13.22 -4.50 7.18
C ALA A 133 12.85 -4.47 8.67
N ARG A 134 12.86 -5.63 9.34
CA ARG A 134 12.61 -5.70 10.80
C ARG A 134 13.65 -4.91 11.59
N GLN A 135 14.93 -5.00 11.22
CA GLN A 135 15.99 -4.23 11.89
C GLN A 135 15.79 -2.72 11.68
N THR A 136 15.44 -2.33 10.46
CA THR A 136 15.18 -0.93 10.11
C THR A 136 13.97 -0.38 10.87
N LEU A 137 12.83 -1.08 10.86
CA LEU A 137 11.61 -0.70 11.59
C LEU A 137 11.82 -0.60 13.11
N ARG A 138 12.72 -1.42 13.67
CA ARG A 138 13.11 -1.35 15.09
C ARG A 138 13.86 -0.07 15.43
N LYS A 139 14.68 0.43 14.52
CA LYS A 139 15.49 1.65 14.68
C LYS A 139 14.70 2.93 14.39
N MET A 140 13.56 2.84 13.67
CA MET A 140 12.72 3.99 13.35
C MET A 140 11.92 4.52 14.54
N TYR A 141 11.89 5.84 14.70
CA TYR A 141 11.05 6.59 15.63
C TYR A 141 10.73 7.97 15.05
N TYR A 142 9.67 8.60 15.55
CA TYR A 142 9.38 10.00 15.29
C TYR A 142 10.03 10.85 16.39
N GLN A 143 10.72 11.91 15.99
CA GLN A 143 11.29 12.90 16.88
C GLN A 143 10.83 14.27 16.39
N ALA A 144 10.23 15.06 17.29
CA ALA A 144 9.83 16.41 16.94
C ALA A 144 11.07 17.32 16.88
N GLU A 145 11.03 18.30 16.00
CA GLU A 145 12.11 19.28 15.90
C GLU A 145 12.25 20.04 17.23
N GLY A 146 13.49 20.20 17.69
CA GLY A 146 13.80 20.85 18.96
C GLY A 146 13.49 20.02 20.21
N THR A 147 13.14 18.73 20.08
CA THR A 147 12.95 17.84 21.23
C THR A 147 13.83 16.59 21.15
N GLU A 148 14.23 16.07 22.31
CA GLU A 148 14.88 14.74 22.42
C GLU A 148 13.85 13.60 22.58
N GLU A 149 12.56 13.94 22.71
CA GLU A 149 11.51 12.95 22.89
C GLU A 149 11.35 12.08 21.64
N ARG A 150 11.54 10.77 21.82
CA ARG A 150 11.36 9.77 20.76
C ARG A 150 10.02 9.08 20.93
N LEU A 151 9.16 9.23 19.94
CA LEU A 151 7.84 8.60 19.88
C LEU A 151 7.84 7.50 18.82
N ARG A 152 7.52 6.27 19.23
CA ARG A 152 7.37 5.17 18.27
C ARG A 152 5.89 4.91 17.98
N PRO A 153 5.38 5.27 16.79
CA PRO A 153 3.98 5.02 16.46
C PRO A 153 3.66 3.53 16.41
N PRO A 154 2.44 3.10 16.78
CA PRO A 154 2.04 1.70 16.75
C PRO A 154 2.19 1.06 15.37
N SER A 155 2.07 1.85 14.29
CA SER A 155 2.24 1.36 12.92
C SER A 155 3.61 0.73 12.68
N LEU A 156 4.70 1.27 13.23
CA LEU A 156 6.05 0.68 13.08
C LEU A 156 6.18 -0.65 13.82
N VAL A 157 5.52 -0.77 14.98
CA VAL A 157 5.48 -2.02 15.74
C VAL A 157 4.65 -3.05 14.98
N ASN A 158 3.48 -2.65 14.49
CA ASN A 158 2.57 -3.53 13.76
C ASN A 158 3.18 -4.05 12.47
N TRP A 159 3.99 -3.25 11.76
CA TRP A 159 4.73 -3.75 10.60
C TRP A 159 5.66 -4.92 10.94
N THR A 160 6.33 -4.86 12.09
CA THR A 160 7.18 -5.96 12.56
C THR A 160 6.35 -7.20 12.87
N VAL A 161 5.18 -7.03 13.49
CA VAL A 161 4.24 -8.12 13.79
C VAL A 161 3.72 -8.75 12.51
N THR A 162 3.32 -7.94 11.52
CA THR A 162 2.85 -8.43 10.21
C THR A 162 3.92 -9.25 9.50
N ILE A 163 5.16 -8.74 9.43
CA ILE A 163 6.27 -9.45 8.78
C ILE A 163 6.51 -10.81 9.47
N ASN A 164 6.59 -10.83 10.81
CA ASN A 164 6.76 -12.09 11.54
C ASN A 164 5.61 -13.05 11.30
N GLY A 165 4.36 -12.58 11.36
CA GLY A 165 3.21 -13.45 11.11
C GLY A 165 3.19 -14.04 9.69
N ILE A 166 3.63 -13.29 8.68
CA ILE A 166 3.74 -13.83 7.31
C ILE A 166 4.85 -14.89 7.22
N ILE A 167 5.98 -14.68 7.90
CA ILE A 167 7.07 -15.67 7.99
C ILE A 167 6.54 -16.95 8.64
N ASP A 168 5.91 -16.86 9.81
CA ASP A 168 5.37 -18.01 10.54
C ASP A 168 4.33 -18.79 9.69
N ILE A 169 3.45 -18.07 8.98
CA ILE A 169 2.47 -18.66 8.07
C ILE A 169 3.17 -19.38 6.91
N PHE A 170 4.19 -18.77 6.31
CA PHE A 170 4.91 -19.39 5.20
C PHE A 170 5.64 -20.67 5.63
N GLU A 171 6.34 -20.64 6.75
CA GLU A 171 7.06 -21.81 7.29
C GLU A 171 6.10 -22.97 7.58
N MET A 172 4.93 -22.69 8.16
CA MET A 172 3.88 -23.70 8.37
C MET A 172 3.32 -24.27 7.05
N LEU A 173 3.15 -23.43 6.03
CA LEU A 173 2.66 -23.84 4.72
C LEU A 173 3.69 -24.66 3.94
N GLU A 174 4.97 -24.32 4.08
CA GLU A 174 6.10 -25.01 3.44
C GLU A 174 6.25 -26.44 3.96
N GLN A 175 6.08 -26.66 5.28
CA GLN A 175 5.97 -28.00 5.87
C GLN A 175 4.81 -28.84 5.27
N GLY A 176 3.78 -28.17 4.75
CA GLY A 176 2.66 -28.77 4.02
C GLY A 176 2.86 -28.88 2.50
N ASN A 177 4.08 -28.73 2.00
CA ASN A 177 4.44 -28.72 0.56
C ASN A 177 3.85 -27.56 -0.25
N VAL A 178 3.53 -26.42 0.39
CA VAL A 178 3.09 -25.21 -0.30
C VAL A 178 4.27 -24.27 -0.51
N ASN A 179 4.83 -24.30 -1.72
CA ASN A 179 6.08 -23.59 -2.03
C ASN A 179 5.92 -22.10 -2.36
N HIS A 180 4.67 -21.61 -2.50
CA HIS A 180 4.39 -20.23 -2.93
C HIS A 180 3.25 -19.63 -2.13
N LEU A 181 3.48 -18.48 -1.51
CA LEU A 181 2.47 -17.72 -0.78
C LEU A 181 2.20 -16.38 -1.44
N LYS A 182 0.94 -16.18 -1.86
CA LYS A 182 0.47 -14.89 -2.36
C LYS A 182 0.01 -14.04 -1.17
N CYS A 183 0.89 -13.20 -0.62
CA CYS A 183 0.58 -12.37 0.56
C CYS A 183 -0.67 -11.50 0.39
N ARG A 184 -1.01 -11.09 -0.83
CA ARG A 184 -2.28 -10.38 -1.11
C ARG A 184 -3.53 -11.12 -0.63
N ARG A 185 -3.49 -12.46 -0.51
CA ARG A 185 -4.60 -13.27 0.02
C ARG A 185 -4.75 -13.21 1.54
N LEU A 186 -3.73 -12.72 2.25
CA LEU A 186 -3.76 -12.55 3.70
C LEU A 186 -4.38 -11.21 4.12
N ASN A 187 -4.54 -10.29 3.17
CA ASN A 187 -5.08 -8.95 3.43
C ASN A 187 -6.61 -8.97 3.52
N GLN A 188 -7.18 -8.06 4.32
CA GLN A 188 -8.63 -7.93 4.48
C GLN A 188 -9.36 -7.28 3.27
N ASP A 189 -8.63 -6.96 2.19
CA ASP A 189 -9.21 -6.37 0.97
C ASP A 189 -10.40 -7.18 0.44
N LEU A 190 -10.35 -8.52 0.53
CA LEU A 190 -11.42 -9.39 0.06
C LEU A 190 -12.73 -9.15 0.82
N ILE A 191 -12.67 -9.02 2.14
CA ILE A 191 -13.87 -8.77 2.96
C ILE A 191 -14.36 -7.32 2.81
N GLU A 192 -13.46 -6.35 2.64
CA GLU A 192 -13.84 -4.96 2.36
C GLU A 192 -14.56 -4.82 1.01
N ASN A 193 -14.05 -5.51 -0.03
CA ASN A 193 -14.67 -5.56 -1.34
C ASN A 193 -16.06 -6.22 -1.27
N PHE A 194 -16.20 -7.29 -0.48
CA PHE A 194 -17.48 -7.94 -0.25
C PHE A 194 -18.48 -7.00 0.44
N PHE A 195 -18.07 -6.25 1.46
CA PHE A 195 -18.92 -5.20 2.04
C PHE A 195 -19.28 -4.10 1.04
N GLY A 196 -18.37 -3.78 0.12
CA GLY A 196 -18.66 -2.89 -1.02
C GLY A 196 -19.80 -3.40 -1.88
N GLN A 197 -19.80 -4.70 -2.22
CA GLN A 197 -20.87 -5.33 -3.01
C GLN A 197 -22.21 -5.35 -2.25
N ILE A 198 -22.19 -5.60 -0.94
CA ILE A 198 -23.41 -5.52 -0.09
C ILE A 198 -24.03 -4.12 -0.14
N ARG A 199 -23.21 -3.07 -0.08
CA ARG A 199 -23.69 -1.68 -0.19
C ARG A 199 -24.23 -1.37 -1.59
N GLN A 200 -23.63 -1.94 -2.64
CA GLN A 200 -24.11 -1.76 -4.02
C GLN A 200 -25.48 -2.40 -4.27
N GLN A 201 -25.84 -3.47 -3.56
CA GLN A 201 -27.18 -4.08 -3.66
C GLN A 201 -28.31 -3.12 -3.27
N GLY A 202 -28.05 -2.19 -2.34
CA GLY A 202 -29.03 -1.17 -1.94
C GLY A 202 -29.20 -0.02 -2.95
N LEU A 203 -28.43 -0.01 -4.05
CA LEU A 203 -28.40 1.04 -5.07
C LEU A 203 -28.17 2.44 -4.47
N ARG A 204 -29.24 3.16 -4.13
CA ARG A 204 -29.21 4.48 -3.50
C ARG A 204 -29.06 4.39 -1.97
N ASP A 205 -29.52 3.30 -1.36
CA ASP A 205 -29.33 3.02 0.07
C ASP A 205 -28.02 2.27 0.32
N THR A 206 -26.92 3.02 0.43
CA THR A 206 -25.58 2.46 0.64
C THR A 206 -25.25 2.20 2.11
N ASN A 207 -26.21 2.43 3.03
CA ASN A 207 -26.04 2.21 4.46
C ASN A 207 -27.13 1.27 5.00
N PRO A 208 -27.03 -0.04 4.68
CA PRO A 208 -28.10 -0.98 4.98
C PRO A 208 -28.31 -1.16 6.49
N THR A 209 -29.57 -1.26 6.91
CA THR A 209 -29.93 -1.77 8.25
C THR A 209 -29.49 -3.22 8.41
N CYS A 210 -29.46 -3.75 9.64
CA CYS A 210 -29.15 -5.18 9.87
C CYS A 210 -30.05 -6.13 9.05
N SER A 211 -31.33 -5.77 8.87
CA SER A 211 -32.27 -6.55 8.06
C SER A 211 -31.90 -6.51 6.57
N HIS A 212 -31.63 -5.30 6.03
CA HIS A 212 -31.18 -5.14 4.65
C HIS A 212 -29.85 -5.85 4.39
N PHE A 213 -28.90 -5.73 5.33
CA PHE A 213 -27.62 -6.43 5.24
C PHE A 213 -27.82 -7.95 5.13
N LYS A 214 -28.66 -8.53 5.99
CA LYS A 214 -28.97 -9.97 5.96
C LYS A 214 -29.57 -10.38 4.61
N ASN A 215 -30.49 -9.59 4.06
CA ASN A 215 -31.12 -9.88 2.79
C ASN A 215 -30.13 -9.75 1.62
N HIS A 216 -29.36 -8.65 1.55
CA HIS A 216 -28.34 -8.44 0.52
C HIS A 216 -27.25 -9.52 0.57
N PHE A 217 -26.82 -9.92 1.76
CA PHE A 217 -25.88 -11.02 1.96
C PHE A 217 -26.41 -12.33 1.37
N LYS A 218 -27.66 -12.69 1.67
CA LYS A 218 -28.30 -13.91 1.13
C LYS A 218 -28.38 -13.86 -0.39
N THR A 219 -28.78 -12.73 -0.96
CA THR A 219 -28.84 -12.53 -2.42
C THR A 219 -27.47 -12.77 -3.04
N LEU A 220 -26.42 -12.12 -2.54
CA LEU A 220 -25.06 -12.29 -3.05
C LEU A 220 -24.56 -13.73 -2.92
N LEU A 221 -24.84 -14.40 -1.80
CA LEU A 221 -24.46 -15.80 -1.59
C LEU A 221 -25.10 -16.71 -2.65
N ILE A 222 -26.39 -16.56 -2.91
CA ILE A 222 -27.12 -17.33 -3.94
C ILE A 222 -26.54 -17.01 -5.33
N THR A 223 -26.30 -15.74 -5.64
CA THR A 223 -25.71 -15.32 -6.91
C THR A 223 -24.33 -15.94 -7.14
N PHE A 224 -23.46 -15.96 -6.13
CA PHE A 224 -22.12 -16.56 -6.25
C PHE A 224 -22.16 -18.07 -6.41
N LEU A 225 -23.02 -18.76 -5.66
CA LEU A 225 -23.20 -20.20 -5.80
C LEU A 225 -23.73 -20.56 -7.18
N ALA A 226 -24.76 -19.86 -7.66
CA ALA A 226 -25.33 -20.06 -8.99
C ALA A 226 -24.31 -19.81 -10.11
N ALA A 227 -23.56 -18.70 -10.03
CA ALA A 227 -22.52 -18.38 -11.01
C ALA A 227 -21.41 -19.44 -11.05
N THR A 228 -20.98 -19.93 -9.88
CA THR A 228 -19.95 -20.98 -9.78
C THR A 228 -20.44 -22.30 -10.39
N LEU A 229 -21.67 -22.71 -10.09
CA LEU A 229 -22.30 -23.89 -10.67
C LEU A 229 -22.41 -23.79 -12.20
N CYS A 230 -22.85 -22.65 -12.73
CA CYS A 230 -22.89 -22.41 -14.18
C CYS A 230 -21.50 -22.55 -14.83
N GLN A 231 -20.44 -22.00 -14.21
CA GLN A 231 -19.09 -22.13 -14.75
C GLN A 231 -18.57 -23.56 -14.73
N LEU A 232 -18.89 -24.35 -13.69
CA LEU A 232 -18.52 -25.75 -13.61
C LEU A 232 -19.27 -26.59 -14.66
N ILE A 233 -20.56 -26.36 -14.85
CA ILE A 233 -21.38 -27.06 -15.86
C ILE A 233 -20.85 -26.78 -17.28
N VAL A 234 -20.46 -25.53 -17.58
CA VAL A 234 -19.87 -25.18 -18.88
C VAL A 234 -18.50 -25.85 -19.08
N LYS A 235 -17.68 -26.00 -18.03
CA LYS A 235 -16.38 -26.69 -18.11
C LYS A 235 -16.48 -28.21 -18.23
N VAL A 236 -17.60 -28.82 -17.83
CA VAL A 236 -17.81 -30.28 -17.89
C VAL A 236 -18.35 -30.74 -19.25
N LYS A 237 -18.79 -29.83 -20.14
CA LYS A 237 -19.19 -30.19 -21.51
C LYS A 237 -18.05 -30.01 -22.52
N ILE A 238 -17.43 -31.14 -22.86
CA ILE A 238 -17.06 -31.68 -24.19
C ILE A 238 -15.74 -32.48 -24.04
N PRO A 239 -15.79 -33.80 -23.76
CA PRO A 239 -14.79 -34.69 -24.33
C PRO A 239 -15.00 -34.70 -25.84
N LYS A 240 -13.99 -34.26 -26.61
CA LYS A 240 -13.99 -34.49 -28.06
C LYS A 240 -13.95 -36.00 -28.27
N ILE A 241 -15.08 -36.57 -28.69
CA ILE A 241 -15.11 -37.90 -29.29
C ILE A 241 -14.88 -37.67 -30.78
N SER A 242 -13.67 -37.94 -31.24
CA SER A 242 -13.29 -38.27 -32.62
C SER A 242 -11.83 -38.70 -32.63
#